data_AF-A0A699RP62-F1
#
_entry.id   AF-A0A699RP62-F1
#
_cell.length_a   1.000
_cell.length_b   1.000
_cell.length_c   1.000
_cell.angle_alpha   90.00
_cell.angle_beta   90.00
_cell.angle_gamma   90.00
#
_symmetry.space_group_name_H-M   'P 1'
#
loop_
_entity.id
_entity.type
_entity.pdbx_description
1 polymer ?
#
loop_
_entity_poly.entity_id
_entity_poly.type
_entity_poly.pdbx_seq_one_letter_code
_entity_poly.pdbx_strand_id
1 'polypeptide(L)'
;MAPKRADPRMETVFRISNCLAENQTKFATCTLLAGALTWWNSHVRIVGSDAAYLMTWIELKKKMADKYCLRNEMKKIETELWILEVQGTDLTKYNQRF
;
A
#
# COMPACT_ATOMS: atom_id res chain seq x y z
N MET A 1 3.22 4.40 -19.40
CA MET A 1 3.53 4.15 -17.98
C MET A 1 2.43 3.25 -17.41
N ALA A 2 2.65 1.94 -17.37
CA ALA A 2 1.61 0.99 -16.97
C ALA A 2 1.43 1.03 -15.44
N PRO A 3 0.19 1.03 -14.91
CA PRO A 3 -0.02 0.90 -13.47
C PRO A 3 0.46 -0.48 -13.07
N LYS A 4 1.42 -0.54 -12.13
CA LYS A 4 1.94 -1.79 -11.58
C LYS A 4 0.73 -2.57 -11.03
N ARG A 5 0.45 -3.70 -11.68
CA ARG A 5 -0.67 -4.59 -11.38
C ARG A 5 -0.66 -4.93 -9.89
N ALA A 6 -1.86 -5.02 -9.33
CA ALA A 6 -2.13 -5.52 -7.99
C ALA A 6 -1.35 -6.82 -7.72
N ASP A 7 -1.04 -7.08 -6.45
CA ASP A 7 -0.36 -8.31 -6.00
C ASP A 7 -0.96 -9.55 -6.69
N PRO A 8 -0.22 -10.20 -7.62
CA PRO A 8 -0.76 -11.20 -8.54
C PRO A 8 -1.20 -12.49 -7.85
N ARG A 9 -0.78 -12.70 -6.59
CA ARG A 9 -1.09 -13.94 -5.86
C ARG A 9 -2.56 -14.00 -5.46
N MET A 10 -3.12 -12.90 -4.95
CA MET A 10 -4.46 -12.94 -4.39
C MET A 10 -5.55 -13.03 -5.45
N GLU A 11 -5.39 -12.32 -6.56
CA GLU A 11 -6.32 -12.42 -7.70
C GLU A 11 -6.33 -13.82 -8.31
N THR A 12 -5.17 -14.49 -8.32
CA THR A 12 -5.07 -15.89 -8.74
C THR A 12 -5.80 -16.81 -7.78
N VAL A 13 -5.65 -16.61 -6.46
CA VAL A 13 -6.37 -17.39 -5.44
C VAL A 13 -7.88 -17.24 -5.59
N PHE A 14 -8.38 -16.02 -5.83
CA PHE A 14 -9.82 -15.80 -6.08
C PHE A 14 -10.32 -16.54 -7.31
N ARG A 15 -9.56 -16.54 -8.40
CA ARG A 15 -9.94 -17.26 -9.63
C ARG A 15 -9.93 -18.77 -9.43
N ILE A 16 -8.92 -19.33 -8.78
CA ILE A 16 -8.82 -20.79 -8.56
C ILE A 16 -9.92 -21.28 -7.62
N SER A 17 -10.24 -20.51 -6.57
CA SER A 17 -11.25 -20.87 -5.58
C SER A 17 -12.69 -20.53 -5.97
N ASN A 18 -12.90 -19.91 -7.14
CA ASN A 18 -14.20 -19.33 -7.52
C ASN A 18 -14.77 -18.40 -6.43
N CYS A 19 -13.91 -17.58 -5.82
CA CYS A 19 -14.30 -16.69 -4.73
C CYS A 19 -15.27 -15.61 -5.23
N LEU A 20 -16.50 -15.64 -4.72
CA LEU A 20 -17.52 -14.63 -4.98
C LEU A 20 -17.05 -13.25 -4.53
N ALA A 21 -17.39 -12.21 -5.29
CA ALA A 21 -16.95 -10.84 -5.03
C ALA A 21 -17.24 -10.37 -3.59
N GLU A 22 -18.39 -10.75 -3.03
CA GLU A 22 -18.81 -10.47 -1.65
C GLU A 22 -17.89 -11.09 -0.56
N ASN A 23 -17.13 -12.13 -0.91
CA ASN A 23 -16.26 -12.85 0.01
C ASN A 23 -14.78 -12.49 -0.17
N GLN A 24 -14.42 -11.82 -1.27
CA GLN A 24 -13.04 -11.49 -1.60
C GLN A 24 -12.38 -10.60 -0.55
N THR A 25 -13.09 -9.56 -0.06
CA THR A 25 -12.56 -8.68 1.00
C THR A 25 -12.32 -9.44 2.28
N LYS A 26 -13.27 -10.27 2.72
CA LYS A 26 -13.12 -11.12 3.92
C LYS A 26 -11.90 -12.02 3.79
N PHE A 27 -11.77 -12.72 2.67
CA PHE A 27 -10.66 -13.62 2.41
C PHE A 27 -9.31 -12.88 2.32
N ALA A 28 -9.27 -11.71 1.66
CA ALA A 28 -8.10 -10.83 1.63
C ALA A 28 -7.64 -10.41 3.00
N THR A 29 -8.57 -10.02 3.86
CA THR A 29 -8.24 -9.51 5.19
C THR A 29 -7.65 -10.59 6.09
N CYS A 30 -8.03 -11.85 5.91
CA CYS A 30 -7.43 -13.00 6.61
C CYS A 30 -5.95 -13.22 6.27
N THR A 31 -5.48 -12.74 5.12
CA THR A 31 -4.08 -12.87 4.71
C THR A 31 -3.21 -11.68 5.12
N LEU A 32 -3.79 -10.63 5.70
CA LEU A 32 -3.02 -9.45 6.12
C LEU A 32 -2.15 -9.78 7.33
N LEU A 33 -0.93 -9.27 7.31
CA LEU A 33 0.07 -9.48 8.36
C LEU A 33 0.58 -8.15 8.91
N ALA A 34 1.06 -8.17 10.16
CA ALA A 34 1.77 -7.08 10.83
C ALA A 34 1.07 -5.71 10.69
N GLY A 35 1.75 -4.73 10.10
CA GLY A 35 1.25 -3.37 9.96
C GLY A 35 -0.04 -3.26 9.14
N ALA A 36 -0.25 -4.15 8.16
CA ALA A 36 -1.46 -4.18 7.34
C ALA A 36 -2.67 -4.65 8.14
N LEU A 37 -2.49 -5.70 8.95
CA LEU A 37 -3.53 -6.21 9.85
C LEU A 37 -3.90 -5.16 10.92
N THR A 38 -2.90 -4.50 11.50
CA THR A 38 -3.12 -3.42 12.49
C THR A 38 -3.93 -2.27 11.88
N TRP A 39 -3.63 -1.89 10.63
CA TRP A 39 -4.40 -0.88 9.93
C TRP A 39 -5.83 -1.34 9.65
N TRP A 40 -6.03 -2.56 9.15
CA TRP A 40 -7.35 -3.09 8.86
C TRP A 40 -8.25 -3.10 10.10
N ASN A 41 -7.73 -3.56 11.24
CA ASN A 41 -8.46 -3.56 12.50
C ASN A 41 -8.85 -2.14 12.95
N SER A 42 -7.97 -1.15 12.75
CA SER A 42 -8.28 0.25 13.01
C SER A 42 -9.37 0.77 12.06
N HIS A 43 -9.30 0.41 10.78
CA HIS A 43 -10.31 0.79 9.80
C HIS A 43 -11.69 0.24 10.17
N VAL A 44 -11.78 -1.05 10.49
CA VAL A 44 -13.01 -1.72 10.96
C VAL A 44 -13.59 -1.01 12.19
N ARG A 45 -12.76 -0.59 13.14
CA ARG A 45 -13.20 0.17 14.33
C ARG A 45 -13.80 1.54 13.98
N ILE A 46 -13.29 2.20 12.95
CA ILE A 46 -13.72 3.55 12.55
C ILE A 46 -15.03 3.50 11.76
N VAL A 47 -15.14 2.59 10.78
CA VAL A 47 -16.29 2.54 9.88
C VAL A 47 -17.37 1.54 10.31
N GLY A 48 -17.07 0.68 11.28
CA GLY A 48 -17.93 -0.42 11.70
C GLY A 48 -17.72 -1.68 10.86
N SER A 49 -17.97 -2.85 11.47
CA SER A 49 -17.77 -4.16 10.84
C SER A 49 -18.57 -4.32 9.55
N ASP A 50 -19.86 -3.99 9.58
CA ASP A 50 -20.75 -4.20 8.43
C ASP A 50 -20.31 -3.37 7.22
N ALA A 51 -20.06 -2.08 7.44
CA ALA A 51 -19.57 -1.20 6.38
C ALA A 51 -18.18 -1.59 5.87
N ALA A 52 -17.28 -2.06 6.75
CA ALA A 52 -15.95 -2.50 6.36
C ALA A 52 -16.01 -3.75 5.45
N TYR A 53 -16.88 -4.72 5.75
CA TYR A 53 -17.00 -5.95 4.97
C TYR A 53 -17.91 -5.83 3.74
N LEU A 54 -18.72 -4.77 3.63
CA LEU A 54 -19.40 -4.39 2.38
C LEU A 54 -18.45 -3.80 1.34
N MET A 55 -17.26 -3.37 1.76
CA MET A 55 -16.24 -2.85 0.86
C MET A 55 -15.81 -3.91 -0.15
N THR A 56 -15.70 -3.52 -1.42
CA THR A 56 -15.21 -4.38 -2.48
C THR A 56 -13.69 -4.59 -2.37
N TRP A 57 -13.19 -5.68 -2.95
CA TRP A 57 -11.75 -5.93 -3.04
C TRP A 57 -10.98 -4.79 -3.75
N ILE A 58 -11.60 -4.16 -4.74
CA ILE A 58 -11.00 -3.05 -5.50
C ILE A 58 -10.79 -1.82 -4.59
N GLU A 59 -11.78 -1.48 -3.77
CA GLU A 59 -11.69 -0.37 -2.82
C GLU A 59 -10.66 -0.65 -1.73
N LEU A 60 -10.61 -1.89 -1.22
CA LEU A 60 -9.58 -2.29 -0.25
C LEU A 60 -8.18 -2.12 -0.85
N LYS A 61 -7.94 -2.59 -2.08
CA LYS A 61 -6.68 -2.40 -2.80
C LYS A 61 -6.31 -0.93 -2.92
N LYS A 62 -7.27 -0.07 -3.27
CA LYS A 62 -7.02 1.37 -3.42
C LYS A 62 -6.60 1.99 -2.08
N LYS A 63 -7.33 1.72 -0.99
CA LYS A 63 -6.99 2.24 0.35
C LYS A 63 -5.62 1.74 0.84
N MET A 64 -5.30 0.47 0.59
CA MET A 64 -4.00 -0.10 0.90
C MET A 64 -2.89 0.56 0.08
N ALA A 65 -3.11 0.78 -1.21
CA ALA A 65 -2.18 1.50 -2.06
C ALA A 65 -1.98 2.93 -1.56
N ASP A 66 -3.04 3.68 -1.27
CA ASP A 66 -2.94 5.05 -0.77
C ASP A 66 -2.12 5.10 0.54
N LYS A 67 -2.41 4.22 1.49
CA LYS A 67 -1.70 4.19 2.79
C LYS A 67 -0.22 3.82 2.67
N TYR A 68 0.11 2.78 1.90
CA TYR A 68 1.45 2.22 1.86
C TYR A 68 2.31 2.79 0.73
N CYS A 69 1.73 3.22 -0.39
CA CYS A 69 2.44 3.93 -1.46
C CYS A 69 2.91 5.30 -0.97
N LEU A 70 2.02 6.11 -0.38
CA LEU A 70 2.41 7.41 0.19
C LEU A 70 3.49 7.27 1.26
N ARG A 71 3.41 6.24 2.11
CA ARG A 71 4.43 6.00 3.14
C ARG A 71 5.78 5.59 2.56
N ASN A 72 5.80 4.82 1.48
CA ASN A 72 7.04 4.44 0.82
C ASN A 72 7.68 5.63 0.10
N GLU A 73 6.89 6.47 -0.57
CA GLU A 73 7.39 7.69 -1.20
C GLU A 73 7.89 8.70 -0.15
N MET A 74 7.19 8.89 0.98
CA MET A 74 7.67 9.75 2.07
C MET A 74 8.99 9.25 2.66
N LYS A 75 9.11 7.95 2.94
CA LYS A 75 10.38 7.38 3.43
C LYS A 75 11.52 7.53 2.44
N LYS A 76 11.22 7.42 1.14
CA LYS A 76 12.20 7.63 0.07
C LYS A 76 12.68 9.07 0.06
N ILE A 77 11.76 10.04 0.13
CA ILE A 77 12.08 11.46 0.22
C ILE A 77 12.89 11.77 1.49
N GLU A 78 12.51 11.23 2.64
CA GLU A 78 13.28 11.38 3.90
C GLU A 78 14.70 10.82 3.79
N THR A 79 14.86 9.66 3.14
CA THR A 79 16.18 9.05 2.92
C THR A 79 17.02 9.86 1.96
N GLU A 80 16.44 10.34 0.86
CA GLU A 80 17.12 11.22 -0.11
C GLU A 80 17.56 12.53 0.55
N LEU A 81 16.69 13.16 1.36
CA LEU A 81 17.02 14.36 2.12
C LEU A 81 18.19 14.12 3.08
N TRP A 82 18.15 13.01 3.82
CA TRP A 82 19.22 12.65 4.75
C TRP A 82 20.55 12.38 4.03
N ILE A 83 20.53 11.71 2.86
CA ILE A 83 21.74 11.54 2.02
C ILE A 83 22.26 12.90 1.58
N LEU A 84 21.39 13.82 1.17
CA LEU A 84 21.78 15.17 0.73
C LEU A 84 22.38 15.99 1.88
N GLU A 85 21.81 15.92 3.08
CA GLU A 85 22.36 16.57 4.29
C GLU A 85 23.72 15.97 4.69
N VAL A 86 23.84 14.64 4.68
CA VAL A 86 25.08 13.92 5.03
C VAL A 86 26.17 14.12 3.98
N GLN A 87 25.80 14.27 2.70
CA GLN A 87 26.71 14.56 1.59
C GLN A 87 26.94 16.05 1.34
N GLY A 88 26.54 16.93 2.26
CA GLY A 88 26.69 18.40 2.20
C GLY A 88 28.12 18.95 2.00
N THR A 89 29.12 18.09 1.77
CA THR A 89 30.50 18.46 1.40
C THR A 89 30.81 18.43 -0.11
N ASP A 90 29.94 17.93 -1.00
CA ASP A 90 30.20 17.89 -2.47
C ASP A 90 29.21 18.73 -3.31
N LEU A 91 28.69 19.83 -2.73
CA LEU A 91 27.80 20.78 -3.41
C LEU A 91 28.45 21.43 -4.65
N THR A 92 29.76 21.29 -4.82
CA THR A 92 30.53 21.84 -5.95
C THR A 92 30.29 21.12 -7.28
N LYS A 93 29.86 19.85 -7.28
CA LYS A 93 29.62 19.10 -8.53
C LYS A 93 28.24 19.29 -9.15
N TYR A 94 27.24 19.71 -8.37
CA TYR A 94 25.87 19.87 -8.88
C TYR A 94 25.72 21.13 -9.76
N ASN A 95 26.55 22.17 -9.54
CA ASN A 95 26.54 23.42 -10.31
C ASN A 95 27.35 23.38 -11.62
N GLN A 96 27.97 22.24 -11.98
CA GLN A 96 28.67 22.09 -13.26
C GLN A 96 27.86 21.37 -14.34
N ARG A 97 26.61 20.99 -14.05
CA ARG A 97 25.76 20.24 -14.99
C ARG A 97 24.50 20.97 -15.46
N PHE A 98 24.38 22.26 -15.13
CA PHE A 98 23.52 23.21 -15.81
C PHE A 98 24.35 24.44 -16.19
#